data_AF-A0A959UPZ6-F1
#
_entry.id   AF-A0A959UPZ6-F1
#
_cell.length_a   1.000
_cell.length_b   1.000
_cell.length_c   1.000
_cell.angle_alpha   90.00
_cell.angle_beta   90.00
_cell.angle_gamma   90.00
#
_symmetry.space_group_name_H-M   'P 1'
#
loop_
_entity.id
_entity.type
_entity.pdbx_description
1 polymer ?
#
loop_
_entity_poly.entity_id
_entity_poly.type
_entity_poly.pdbx_seq_one_letter_code
_entity_poly.pdbx_strand_id
1 'polypeptide(L)'
;GLFWTVFGLTNLLFGAVTAAWLLRWQPRLFLQELPLIIVGVGLAPFLVSLVLYYALMLLPGLSAPAYVALVALPMVLLAATAGSGWARLCTMLGRIVRGFPDPTMWLFWLGSLAVVAIGVLLLLNKPLVDHDVLEYGVQGSVFLRDKTIQFVRHRLDPATGFYYVGLHGFSFPLLFTWEGLLGEVFGVHGDAWSRSITIWYSWLSIALAWSLFRVARPWLAVAGALAMTLPLGFLFLIMVYHLDSYRIFLFSAVMAALVAAFRESTSARWLLLGTLAGAHAFVHSLGAILGGILVLVVVLVSSGGIAERLRPVLWMIGPLLLAGGLHYVLDTFLGTGWIFKDIIWF
;
A
#
# COMPACT_ATOMS: atom_id res chain seq x y z
N GLY A 1 6.80 19.61 -12.62
CA GLY A 1 6.46 20.26 -11.34
C GLY A 1 5.68 19.32 -10.47
N LEU A 2 4.40 19.12 -10.77
CA LEU A 2 3.45 18.33 -9.97
C LEU A 2 3.98 16.95 -9.56
N PHE A 3 4.48 16.14 -10.51
CA PHE A 3 5.05 14.81 -10.22
C PHE A 3 6.00 14.81 -9.03
N TRP A 4 7.03 15.67 -9.05
CA TRP A 4 8.04 15.73 -8.00
C TRP A 4 7.47 16.19 -6.66
N THR A 5 6.50 17.11 -6.69
CA THR A 5 5.80 17.56 -5.49
C THR A 5 4.99 16.42 -4.87
N VAL A 6 4.16 15.73 -5.65
CA VAL A 6 3.31 14.63 -5.15
C VAL A 6 4.16 13.45 -4.69
N PHE A 7 5.21 13.09 -5.44
CA PHE A 7 6.15 12.03 -5.08
C PHE A 7 6.92 12.38 -3.80
N GLY A 8 7.52 13.57 -3.72
CA GLY A 8 8.27 14.02 -2.56
C GLY A 8 7.41 14.11 -1.30
N LEU A 9 6.18 14.61 -1.42
CA LEU A 9 5.24 14.69 -0.32
C LEU A 9 4.77 13.30 0.14
N THR A 10 4.29 12.47 -0.79
CA THR A 10 3.57 11.25 -0.45
C THR A 10 4.52 10.07 -0.19
N ASN A 11 5.49 9.86 -1.07
CA ASN A 11 6.37 8.69 -1.00
C ASN A 11 7.54 8.92 -0.04
N LEU A 12 8.06 10.15 0.02
CA LEU A 12 9.24 10.46 0.83
C LEU A 12 8.86 11.06 2.19
N LEU A 13 8.15 12.20 2.23
CA LEU A 13 7.84 12.88 3.49
C LEU A 13 6.86 12.06 4.34
N PHE A 14 5.69 11.71 3.82
CA PHE A 14 4.73 10.86 4.55
C PHE A 14 5.29 9.44 4.76
N GLY A 15 6.11 8.94 3.83
CA GLY A 15 6.85 7.68 4.00
C GLY A 15 7.80 7.72 5.20
N ALA A 16 8.57 8.79 5.35
CA ALA A 16 9.48 8.99 6.49
C ALA A 16 8.71 9.14 7.82
N VAL A 17 7.59 9.87 7.81
CA VAL A 17 6.69 9.99 8.98
C VAL A 17 6.20 8.61 9.42
N THR A 18 5.68 7.83 8.48
CA THR A 18 5.12 6.49 8.77
C THR A 18 6.22 5.53 9.24
N ALA A 19 7.38 5.56 8.59
CA ALA A 19 8.54 4.77 9.00
C ALA A 19 9.04 5.15 10.41
N ALA A 20 9.17 6.45 10.71
CA ALA A 20 9.55 6.92 12.04
C ALA A 20 8.54 6.48 13.09
N TRP A 21 7.24 6.62 12.82
CA TRP A 21 6.19 6.18 13.73
C TRP A 21 6.25 4.66 13.99
N LEU A 22 6.43 3.83 12.96
CA LEU A 22 6.60 2.39 13.14
C LEU A 22 7.88 2.06 13.93
N LEU A 23 9.00 2.75 13.66
CA LEU A 23 10.26 2.55 14.38
C LEU A 23 10.14 2.84 15.88
N ARG A 24 9.25 3.75 16.30
CA ARG A 24 8.93 3.95 17.72
C ARG A 24 8.48 2.64 18.39
N TRP A 25 7.72 1.83 17.67
CA TRP A 25 7.12 0.59 18.14
C TRP A 25 7.94 -0.66 17.83
N GLN A 26 9.07 -0.52 17.14
CA GLN A 26 9.91 -1.65 16.72
C GLN A 26 10.24 -2.63 17.86
N PRO A 27 10.53 -2.23 19.12
CA PRO A 27 10.80 -3.17 20.20
C PRO A 27 9.61 -4.05 20.58
N ARG A 28 8.39 -3.71 20.14
CA ARG A 28 7.17 -4.50 20.33
C ARG A 28 6.77 -5.26 19.06
N LEU A 29 7.15 -4.75 17.90
CA LEU A 29 6.84 -5.33 16.59
C LEU A 29 7.82 -6.45 16.16
N PHE A 30 9.08 -6.38 16.61
CA PHE A 30 10.15 -7.37 16.34
C PHE A 30 10.44 -7.67 14.86
N LEU A 31 9.90 -6.86 13.95
CA LEU A 31 10.49 -6.69 12.64
C LEU A 31 11.79 -5.89 12.79
N GLN A 32 12.78 -6.19 11.97
CA GLN A 32 14.01 -5.42 11.96
C GLN A 32 13.77 -4.01 11.44
N GLU A 33 14.66 -3.08 11.80
CA GLU A 33 14.51 -1.66 11.49
C GLU A 33 14.38 -1.41 9.98
N LEU A 34 15.21 -2.04 9.14
CA LEU A 34 15.18 -1.80 7.70
C LEU A 34 13.88 -2.30 7.02
N PRO A 35 13.43 -3.56 7.19
CA PRO A 35 12.12 -3.99 6.71
C PRO A 35 10.98 -3.08 7.19
N LEU A 36 11.04 -2.62 8.44
CA LEU A 36 10.00 -1.76 9.01
C LEU A 36 9.99 -0.36 8.39
N ILE A 37 11.15 0.20 8.06
CA ILE A 37 11.26 1.44 7.28
C ILE A 37 10.63 1.26 5.90
N ILE A 38 10.96 0.17 5.20
CA ILE A 38 10.43 -0.14 3.86
C ILE A 38 8.90 -0.31 3.91
N VAL A 39 8.39 -1.01 4.91
CA VAL A 39 6.94 -1.14 5.18
C VAL A 39 6.31 0.23 5.43
N GLY A 40 6.91 1.06 6.28
CA GLY A 40 6.39 2.40 6.56
C GLY A 40 6.33 3.29 5.33
N VAL A 41 7.39 3.29 4.52
CA VAL A 41 7.46 4.01 3.24
C VAL A 41 6.39 3.51 2.27
N GLY A 42 6.17 2.20 2.18
CA GLY A 42 5.11 1.63 1.34
C GLY A 42 3.69 1.81 1.87
N LEU A 43 3.50 2.07 3.17
CA LEU A 43 2.18 2.34 3.74
C LEU A 43 1.72 3.79 3.54
N ALA A 44 2.61 4.73 3.21
CA ALA A 44 2.21 6.13 3.09
C ALA A 44 1.18 6.40 1.98
N PRO A 45 1.34 5.93 0.73
CA PRO A 45 0.29 6.07 -0.29
C PRO A 45 -1.03 5.38 0.11
N PHE A 46 -0.95 4.25 0.83
CA PHE A 46 -2.12 3.56 1.39
C PHE A 46 -2.86 4.44 2.41
N LEU A 47 -2.14 5.06 3.35
CA LEU A 47 -2.77 5.89 4.37
C LEU A 47 -3.45 7.12 3.73
N VAL A 48 -2.85 7.69 2.68
CA VAL A 48 -3.48 8.75 1.88
C VAL A 48 -4.80 8.26 1.28
N SER A 49 -4.80 7.12 0.57
CA SER A 49 -6.02 6.60 -0.04
C SER A 49 -7.06 6.20 1.00
N LEU A 50 -6.65 5.66 2.15
CA LEU A 50 -7.56 5.30 3.24
C LEU A 50 -8.24 6.53 3.86
N VAL A 51 -7.48 7.60 4.12
CA VAL A 51 -8.05 8.83 4.68
C VAL A 51 -9.00 9.48 3.66
N LEU A 52 -8.62 9.53 2.39
CA LEU A 52 -9.50 10.02 1.32
C LEU A 52 -10.77 9.19 1.20
N TYR A 53 -10.67 7.87 1.32
CA TYR A 53 -11.83 6.98 1.28
C TYR A 53 -12.86 7.34 2.35
N TYR A 54 -12.42 7.47 3.60
CA TYR A 54 -13.32 7.87 4.69
C TYR A 54 -13.81 9.30 4.54
N ALA A 55 -12.94 10.24 4.12
CA ALA A 55 -13.32 11.63 3.94
C ALA A 55 -14.37 11.81 2.85
N LEU A 56 -14.21 11.17 1.68
CA LEU A 56 -15.16 11.25 0.57
C LEU A 56 -16.48 10.53 0.85
N MET A 57 -16.46 9.52 1.73
CA MET A 57 -17.67 8.81 2.15
C MET A 57 -18.44 9.58 3.23
N LEU A 58 -17.75 10.18 4.20
CA LEU A 58 -18.38 10.80 5.39
C LEU A 58 -18.58 12.31 5.24
N LEU A 59 -17.76 12.98 4.44
CA LEU A 59 -17.74 14.43 4.26
C LEU A 59 -17.70 14.76 2.75
N PRO A 60 -18.75 14.43 1.98
CA PRO A 60 -18.78 14.65 0.54
C PRO A 60 -18.82 16.15 0.18
N GLY A 61 -18.28 16.50 -0.98
CA GLY A 61 -18.39 17.85 -1.56
C GLY A 61 -17.47 18.92 -0.97
N LEU A 62 -16.49 18.55 -0.15
CA LEU A 62 -15.50 19.52 0.35
C LEU A 62 -14.60 20.05 -0.77
N SER A 63 -13.98 21.21 -0.55
CA SER A 63 -12.99 21.76 -1.47
C SER A 63 -11.70 20.93 -1.48
N ALA A 64 -10.93 20.99 -2.55
CA ALA A 64 -9.66 20.27 -2.64
C ALA A 64 -8.66 20.60 -1.51
N PRO A 65 -8.44 21.88 -1.13
CA PRO A 65 -7.60 22.20 0.03
C PRO A 65 -8.06 21.54 1.33
N ALA A 66 -9.38 21.40 1.54
CA ALA A 66 -9.92 20.76 2.73
C ALA A 66 -9.61 19.25 2.76
N TYR A 67 -9.77 18.54 1.64
CA TYR A 67 -9.35 17.13 1.56
C TYR A 67 -7.83 16.95 1.75
N VAL A 68 -7.01 17.85 1.18
CA VAL A 68 -5.56 17.86 1.40
C VAL A 68 -5.21 18.06 2.87
N ALA A 69 -5.89 18.97 3.57
CA ALA A 69 -5.73 19.17 5.01
C ALA A 69 -6.15 17.94 5.82
N LEU A 70 -7.26 17.28 5.45
CA LEU A 70 -7.72 16.06 6.11
C LEU A 70 -6.72 14.91 5.98
N VAL A 71 -6.02 14.78 4.85
CA VAL A 71 -4.92 13.81 4.67
C VAL A 71 -3.68 14.21 5.47
N ALA A 72 -3.31 15.49 5.43
CA ALA A 72 -2.13 15.99 6.13
C ALA A 72 -2.24 15.88 7.65
N LEU A 73 -3.44 16.04 8.22
CA LEU A 73 -3.66 16.05 9.67
C LEU A 73 -3.23 14.73 10.35
N PRO A 74 -3.68 13.54 9.95
CA PRO A 74 -3.15 12.27 10.44
C PRO A 74 -1.64 12.14 10.30
N MET A 75 -1.05 12.62 9.20
CA MET A 75 0.41 12.59 9.00
C MET A 75 1.14 13.47 10.02
N VAL A 76 0.62 14.67 10.30
CA VAL A 76 1.16 15.55 11.35
C VAL A 76 1.03 14.89 12.74
N LEU A 77 -0.10 14.24 13.03
CA LEU A 77 -0.29 13.52 14.29
C LEU A 77 0.67 12.33 14.44
N LEU A 78 0.87 11.55 13.38
CA LEU A 78 1.85 10.46 13.35
C LEU A 78 3.27 11.00 13.54
N ALA A 79 3.61 12.12 12.89
CA ALA A 79 4.91 12.77 13.02
C ALA A 79 5.18 13.25 14.45
N ALA A 80 4.20 13.94 15.06
CA ALA A 80 4.28 14.44 16.43
C ALA A 80 4.39 13.29 17.44
N THR A 81 3.76 12.16 17.16
CA THR A 81 3.79 10.97 18.01
C THR A 81 4.89 9.97 17.64
N ALA A 82 5.78 10.25 16.67
CA ALA A 82 6.85 9.30 16.34
C ALA A 82 7.98 9.28 17.39
N GLY A 83 8.18 10.36 18.16
CA GLY A 83 9.13 10.40 19.28
C GLY A 83 10.54 9.93 18.92
N SER A 84 11.08 8.95 19.66
CA SER A 84 12.41 8.37 19.41
C SER A 84 12.56 7.67 18.05
N GLY A 85 11.44 7.40 17.36
CA GLY A 85 11.42 6.87 16.01
C GLY A 85 12.14 7.76 15.00
N TRP A 86 12.10 9.08 15.15
CA TRP A 86 12.82 10.03 14.29
C TRP A 86 14.35 9.86 14.41
N ALA A 87 14.88 9.82 15.63
CA ALA A 87 16.30 9.64 15.87
C ALA A 87 16.81 8.29 15.32
N ARG A 88 15.99 7.24 15.45
CA ARG A 88 16.30 5.92 14.87
C ARG A 88 16.30 5.95 13.34
N LEU A 89 15.32 6.61 12.72
CA LEU A 89 15.26 6.78 11.27
C LEU A 89 16.51 7.51 10.75
N CYS A 90 16.86 8.65 11.35
CA CYS A 90 18.06 9.41 10.98
C CYS A 90 19.34 8.57 11.15
N THR A 91 19.45 7.82 12.24
CA THR A 91 20.58 6.92 12.49
C THR A 91 20.68 5.85 11.39
N MET A 92 19.56 5.24 11.02
CA MET A 92 19.50 4.21 10.00
C MET A 92 19.81 4.75 8.60
N LEU A 93 19.27 5.90 8.23
CA LEU A 93 19.60 6.57 6.97
C LEU A 93 21.10 6.90 6.91
N GLY A 94 21.68 7.42 8.01
CA GLY A 94 23.12 7.67 8.11
C GLY A 94 23.98 6.39 8.07
N ARG A 95 23.45 5.23 8.48
CA ARG A 95 24.13 3.94 8.31
C ARG A 95 24.04 3.44 6.87
N ILE A 96 22.89 3.60 6.20
CA ILE A 96 22.72 3.22 4.79
C ILE A 96 23.68 4.02 3.90
N VAL A 97 23.76 5.33 4.11
CA VAL A 97 24.70 6.21 3.37
C VAL A 97 26.15 5.80 3.60
N ARG A 98 26.56 5.52 4.85
CA ARG A 98 27.93 5.10 5.16
C ARG A 98 28.25 3.66 4.74
N GLY A 99 27.25 2.78 4.70
CA GLY A 99 27.36 1.38 4.30
C GLY A 99 27.32 1.15 2.78
N PHE A 100 27.21 2.21 1.99
CA PHE A 100 27.25 2.17 0.54
C PHE A 100 28.44 1.38 -0.07
N PRO A 101 29.65 1.31 0.52
CA PRO A 101 30.77 0.54 -0.04
C PRO A 101 30.67 -0.98 0.13
N ASP A 102 29.62 -1.53 0.76
CA ASP A 102 29.52 -2.98 0.99
C ASP A 102 29.34 -3.73 -0.35
N PRO A 103 30.26 -4.67 -0.70
CA PRO A 103 30.23 -5.41 -1.96
C PRO A 103 29.05 -6.38 -2.09
N THR A 104 28.21 -6.54 -1.06
CA THR A 104 26.96 -7.30 -1.18
C THR A 104 25.77 -6.43 -1.60
N MET A 105 25.97 -5.10 -1.63
CA MET A 105 24.95 -4.12 -2.00
C MET A 105 24.87 -3.87 -3.50
N TRP A 106 25.93 -4.14 -4.28
CA TRP A 106 25.96 -3.74 -5.69
C TRP A 106 24.82 -4.37 -6.51
N LEU A 107 24.43 -5.62 -6.21
CA LEU A 107 23.30 -6.26 -6.89
C LEU A 107 21.96 -5.61 -6.55
N PHE A 108 21.78 -5.21 -5.28
CA PHE A 108 20.61 -4.45 -4.87
C PHE A 108 20.57 -3.09 -5.58
N TRP A 109 21.71 -2.40 -5.68
CA TRP A 109 21.80 -1.10 -6.37
C TRP A 109 21.60 -1.23 -7.87
N LEU A 110 22.19 -2.24 -8.50
CA LEU A 110 22.02 -2.52 -9.92
C LEU A 110 20.56 -2.84 -10.24
N GLY A 111 19.92 -3.70 -9.45
CA GLY A 111 18.50 -4.02 -9.58
C GLY A 111 17.62 -2.79 -9.35
N SER A 112 17.92 -1.97 -8.35
CA SER A 112 17.20 -0.71 -8.09
C SER A 112 17.33 0.26 -9.26
N LEU A 113 18.54 0.43 -9.79
CA LEU A 113 18.81 1.29 -10.94
C LEU A 113 18.08 0.79 -12.19
N ALA A 114 18.08 -0.52 -12.43
CA ALA A 114 17.35 -1.12 -13.55
C ALA A 114 15.84 -0.86 -13.45
N VAL A 115 15.23 -1.07 -12.27
CA VAL A 115 13.79 -0.79 -12.06
C VAL A 115 13.47 0.69 -12.24
N VAL A 116 14.31 1.59 -11.71
CA VAL A 116 14.14 3.03 -11.90
C VAL A 116 14.28 3.42 -13.38
N ALA A 117 15.29 2.90 -14.08
CA ALA A 117 15.51 3.17 -15.50
C ALA A 117 14.33 2.69 -16.35
N ILE A 118 13.86 1.45 -16.14
CA ILE A 118 12.66 0.91 -16.79
C ILE A 118 11.45 1.80 -16.49
N GLY A 119 11.27 2.19 -15.22
CA GLY A 119 10.16 3.04 -14.82
C GLY A 119 10.17 4.41 -15.50
N VAL A 120 11.33 5.06 -15.61
CA VAL A 120 11.48 6.31 -16.34
C VAL A 120 11.15 6.11 -17.83
N LEU A 121 11.67 5.05 -18.46
CA LEU A 121 11.38 4.76 -19.86
C LEU A 121 9.88 4.53 -20.10
N LEU A 122 9.21 3.78 -19.23
CA LEU A 122 7.77 3.53 -19.32
C LEU A 122 6.97 4.82 -19.13
N LEU A 123 7.31 5.65 -18.13
CA LEU A 123 6.61 6.91 -17.88
C LEU A 123 6.68 7.86 -19.09
N LEU A 124 7.84 7.90 -19.74
CA LEU A 124 8.09 8.75 -20.91
C LEU A 124 7.46 8.23 -22.20
N ASN A 125 7.41 6.91 -22.41
CA ASN A 125 7.09 6.34 -23.73
C ASN A 125 5.80 5.52 -23.79
N LYS A 126 5.31 4.98 -22.66
CA LYS A 126 4.13 4.10 -22.64
C LYS A 126 2.88 4.87 -22.25
N PRO A 127 1.91 5.11 -23.15
CA PRO A 127 0.63 5.71 -22.81
C PRO A 127 -0.21 4.79 -21.90
N LEU A 128 -1.23 5.36 -21.26
CA LEU A 128 -2.26 4.59 -20.53
C LEU A 128 -3.19 3.91 -21.55
N VAL A 129 -2.97 2.61 -21.79
CA VAL A 129 -3.76 1.83 -22.76
C VAL A 129 -4.28 0.52 -22.21
N ASP A 130 -3.89 0.15 -20.98
CA ASP A 130 -4.30 -1.10 -20.36
C ASP A 130 -5.71 -0.92 -19.72
N HIS A 131 -6.58 -1.92 -19.85
CA HIS A 131 -7.97 -1.85 -19.37
C HIS A 131 -8.05 -1.41 -17.89
N ASP A 132 -7.32 -2.09 -17.01
CA ASP A 132 -7.43 -1.90 -15.58
C ASP A 132 -6.95 -0.50 -15.14
N VAL A 133 -5.87 0.01 -15.73
CA VAL A 133 -5.39 1.36 -15.38
C VAL A 133 -6.34 2.44 -15.87
N LEU A 134 -7.02 2.24 -17.00
CA LEU A 134 -8.06 3.14 -17.47
C LEU A 134 -9.25 3.11 -16.52
N GLU A 135 -9.69 1.93 -16.07
CA GLU A 135 -10.72 1.80 -15.03
C GLU A 135 -10.32 2.56 -13.75
N TYR A 136 -9.09 2.39 -13.26
CA TYR A 136 -8.64 3.09 -12.05
C TYR A 136 -8.57 4.60 -12.24
N GLY A 137 -8.05 5.07 -13.37
CA GLY A 137 -7.91 6.49 -13.69
C GLY A 137 -9.27 7.16 -13.87
N VAL A 138 -10.21 6.52 -14.57
CA VAL A 138 -11.58 7.01 -14.76
C VAL A 138 -12.30 7.06 -13.42
N GLN A 139 -12.27 5.97 -12.64
CA GLN A 139 -12.92 5.93 -11.32
C GLN A 139 -12.33 7.00 -10.37
N GLY A 140 -11.01 7.18 -10.37
CA GLY A 140 -10.34 8.24 -9.60
C GLY A 140 -10.73 9.65 -10.05
N SER A 141 -10.94 9.86 -11.35
CA SER A 141 -11.42 11.12 -11.92
C SER A 141 -12.89 11.39 -11.55
N VAL A 142 -13.73 10.35 -11.52
CA VAL A 142 -15.12 10.46 -11.05
C VAL A 142 -15.14 10.85 -9.56
N PHE A 143 -14.32 10.23 -8.71
CA PHE A 143 -14.19 10.65 -7.31
C PHE A 143 -13.68 12.07 -7.15
N LEU A 144 -12.75 12.52 -8.01
CA LEU A 144 -12.25 13.88 -8.00
C LEU A 144 -13.31 14.90 -8.44
N ARG A 145 -14.11 14.58 -9.45
CA ARG A 145 -15.18 15.45 -9.97
C ARG A 145 -16.33 15.56 -8.98
N ASP A 146 -16.82 14.41 -8.51
CA ASP A 146 -18.03 14.34 -7.70
C ASP A 146 -17.74 14.59 -6.20
N LYS A 147 -16.47 14.47 -5.80
CA LYS A 147 -15.99 14.59 -4.40
C LYS A 147 -16.83 13.76 -3.42
N THR A 148 -17.21 12.55 -3.84
CA THR A 148 -18.01 11.64 -3.03
C THR A 148 -17.72 10.18 -3.37
N ILE A 149 -17.80 9.31 -2.37
CA ILE A 149 -17.88 7.85 -2.56
C ILE A 149 -19.27 7.40 -2.15
N GLN A 150 -19.98 6.79 -3.09
CA GLN A 150 -21.29 6.19 -2.86
C GLN A 150 -21.24 4.73 -3.26
N PHE A 151 -21.81 3.88 -2.42
CA PHE A 151 -22.05 2.48 -2.73
C PHE A 151 -23.38 2.37 -3.45
N VAL A 152 -23.32 1.97 -4.72
CA VAL A 152 -24.48 1.78 -5.58
C VAL A 152 -24.34 0.45 -6.31
N ARG A 153 -25.45 -0.23 -6.58
CA ARG A 153 -25.47 -1.54 -7.25
C ARG A 153 -24.91 -1.48 -8.67
N HIS A 154 -25.28 -0.42 -9.39
CA HIS A 154 -24.89 -0.18 -10.78
C HIS A 154 -24.38 1.26 -10.88
N ARG A 155 -23.06 1.41 -11.05
CA ARG A 155 -22.45 2.73 -11.22
C ARG A 155 -22.12 2.91 -12.70
N LEU A 156 -22.96 3.65 -13.40
CA LEU A 156 -22.72 4.16 -14.74
C LEU A 156 -22.40 5.65 -14.64
N ASP A 157 -21.24 6.08 -15.12
CA ASP A 157 -20.94 7.50 -15.29
C ASP A 157 -21.44 7.98 -16.66
N PRO A 158 -22.51 8.78 -16.73
CA PRO A 158 -23.10 9.19 -18.01
C PRO A 158 -22.16 10.06 -18.85
N ALA A 159 -21.20 10.75 -18.22
CA ALA A 159 -20.26 11.63 -18.92
C ALA A 159 -19.22 10.84 -19.74
N THR A 160 -18.81 9.68 -19.25
CA THR A 160 -17.76 8.85 -19.87
C THR A 160 -18.30 7.55 -20.46
N GLY A 161 -19.54 7.16 -20.13
CA GLY A 161 -20.09 5.85 -20.41
C GLY A 161 -19.47 4.72 -19.58
N PHE A 162 -18.60 5.06 -18.62
CA PHE A 162 -17.88 4.07 -17.82
C PHE A 162 -18.82 3.36 -16.83
N TYR A 163 -18.76 2.04 -16.83
CA TYR A 163 -19.54 1.19 -15.93
C TYR A 163 -18.60 0.46 -14.96
N TYR A 164 -18.71 0.77 -13.68
CA TYR A 164 -17.85 0.18 -12.66
C TYR A 164 -18.39 -1.16 -12.15
N VAL A 165 -17.56 -2.20 -12.21
CA VAL A 165 -17.98 -3.59 -11.93
C VAL A 165 -17.77 -4.01 -10.47
N GLY A 166 -16.96 -3.28 -9.68
CA GLY A 166 -16.85 -3.53 -8.23
C GLY A 166 -15.85 -4.61 -7.80
N LEU A 167 -14.92 -5.02 -8.66
CA LEU A 167 -13.98 -6.10 -8.33
C LEU A 167 -12.73 -5.63 -7.55
N HIS A 168 -12.38 -4.35 -7.68
CA HIS A 168 -11.16 -3.76 -7.13
C HIS A 168 -11.46 -2.85 -5.95
N GLY A 169 -10.57 -2.84 -4.95
CA GLY A 169 -10.68 -1.89 -3.86
C GLY A 169 -10.36 -0.46 -4.32
N PHE A 170 -10.87 0.55 -3.61
CA PHE A 170 -10.70 1.95 -4.02
C PHE A 170 -9.31 2.53 -3.74
N SER A 171 -8.38 1.79 -3.12
CA SER A 171 -7.06 2.32 -2.77
C SER A 171 -6.32 2.94 -3.96
N PHE A 172 -6.24 2.22 -5.09
CA PHE A 172 -5.48 2.68 -6.26
C PHE A 172 -6.19 3.81 -7.04
N PRO A 173 -7.50 3.74 -7.33
CA PRO A 173 -8.25 4.89 -7.88
C PRO A 173 -8.09 6.18 -7.06
N LEU A 174 -8.06 6.07 -5.72
CA LEU A 174 -7.92 7.23 -4.84
C LEU A 174 -6.53 7.86 -4.88
N LEU A 175 -5.52 7.18 -5.42
CA LEU A 175 -4.23 7.81 -5.72
C LEU A 175 -4.38 8.80 -6.90
N PHE A 176 -5.12 8.44 -7.96
CA PHE A 176 -5.45 9.40 -9.02
C PHE A 176 -6.24 10.59 -8.47
N THR A 177 -7.20 10.34 -7.58
CA THR A 177 -7.92 11.42 -6.88
C THR A 177 -6.98 12.30 -6.06
N TRP A 178 -6.00 11.72 -5.36
CA TRP A 178 -5.01 12.48 -4.59
C TRP A 178 -4.15 13.40 -5.46
N GLU A 179 -3.60 12.87 -6.56
CA GLU A 179 -2.82 13.66 -7.52
C GLU A 179 -3.65 14.81 -8.11
N GLY A 180 -4.91 14.53 -8.45
CA GLY A 180 -5.85 15.53 -8.94
C GLY A 180 -6.19 16.62 -7.92
N LEU A 181 -6.39 16.26 -6.64
CA LEU A 181 -6.65 17.22 -5.57
C LEU A 181 -5.47 18.17 -5.37
N LEU A 182 -4.24 17.65 -5.32
CA LEU A 182 -3.04 18.49 -5.27
C LEU A 182 -2.89 19.32 -6.54
N GLY A 183 -3.27 18.76 -7.69
CA GLY A 183 -3.27 19.47 -8.96
C GLY A 183 -4.21 20.67 -8.99
N GLU A 184 -5.43 20.52 -8.46
CA GLU A 184 -6.39 21.63 -8.28
C GLU A 184 -5.83 22.72 -7.35
N VAL A 185 -5.12 22.34 -6.27
CA VAL A 185 -4.51 23.29 -5.33
C VAL A 185 -3.35 24.06 -5.95
N PHE A 186 -2.52 23.39 -6.75
CA PHE A 186 -1.32 24.00 -7.36
C PHE A 186 -1.54 24.54 -8.77
N GLY A 187 -2.72 24.36 -9.37
CA GLY A 187 -3.03 24.77 -10.74
C GLY A 187 -2.26 24.00 -11.81
N VAL A 188 -1.93 22.72 -11.57
CA VAL A 188 -1.19 21.85 -12.50
C VAL A 188 -1.87 20.50 -12.57
N HIS A 189 -2.03 19.92 -13.77
CA HIS A 189 -2.66 18.61 -13.95
C HIS A 189 -1.66 17.57 -14.47
N GLY A 190 -1.90 16.30 -14.16
CA GLY A 190 -1.09 15.18 -14.62
C GLY A 190 -1.48 13.86 -13.94
N ASP A 191 -0.92 12.76 -14.44
CA ASP A 191 -1.12 11.39 -13.94
C ASP A 191 0.21 10.65 -13.69
N ALA A 192 1.33 11.36 -13.84
CA ALA A 192 2.66 10.77 -13.86
C ALA A 192 3.00 10.13 -12.51
N TRP A 193 2.53 10.73 -11.41
CA TRP A 193 2.79 10.17 -10.08
C TRP A 193 1.99 8.89 -9.88
N SER A 194 0.70 8.89 -10.19
CA SER A 194 -0.16 7.70 -10.07
C SER A 194 0.38 6.54 -10.91
N ARG A 195 0.88 6.81 -12.12
CA ARG A 195 1.55 5.82 -12.99
C ARG A 195 2.84 5.26 -12.39
N SER A 196 3.61 6.11 -11.68
CA SER A 196 4.87 5.69 -11.06
C SER A 196 4.69 4.71 -9.89
N ILE A 197 3.47 4.58 -9.34
CA ILE A 197 3.18 3.73 -8.20
C ILE A 197 3.51 2.26 -8.47
N THR A 198 3.29 1.77 -9.69
CA THR A 198 3.67 0.41 -10.08
C THR A 198 5.17 0.16 -9.88
N ILE A 199 5.99 1.09 -10.38
CA ILE A 199 7.46 1.01 -10.28
C ILE A 199 7.91 1.16 -8.84
N TRP A 200 7.31 2.10 -8.12
CA TRP A 200 7.59 2.34 -6.71
C TRP A 200 7.38 1.08 -5.86
N TYR A 201 6.22 0.43 -5.98
CA TYR A 201 5.95 -0.80 -5.22
C TYR A 201 6.73 -2.01 -5.72
N SER A 202 7.09 -2.06 -7.00
CA SER A 202 8.00 -3.09 -7.51
C SER A 202 9.38 -2.97 -6.85
N TRP A 203 9.92 -1.75 -6.78
CA TRP A 203 11.17 -1.47 -6.09
C TRP A 203 11.08 -1.77 -4.58
N LEU A 204 10.02 -1.32 -3.91
CA LEU A 204 9.82 -1.61 -2.48
C LEU A 204 9.68 -3.11 -2.20
N SER A 205 9.08 -3.88 -3.09
CA SER A 205 8.98 -5.33 -2.93
C SER A 205 10.34 -6.01 -2.99
N ILE A 206 11.19 -5.61 -3.94
CA ILE A 206 12.58 -6.09 -4.03
C ILE A 206 13.35 -5.69 -2.77
N ALA A 207 13.24 -4.42 -2.35
CA ALA A 207 13.89 -3.92 -1.14
C ALA A 207 13.44 -4.67 0.11
N LEU A 208 12.14 -4.95 0.23
CA LEU A 208 11.58 -5.70 1.36
C LEU A 208 12.12 -7.13 1.37
N ALA A 209 12.01 -7.86 0.27
CA ALA A 209 12.52 -9.23 0.15
C ALA A 209 14.02 -9.29 0.49
N TRP A 210 14.81 -8.42 -0.14
CA TRP A 210 16.25 -8.32 0.12
C TRP A 210 16.53 -8.03 1.60
N SER A 211 15.81 -7.08 2.21
CA SER A 211 16.03 -6.70 3.60
C SER A 211 15.70 -7.82 4.59
N LEU A 212 14.68 -8.63 4.29
CA LEU A 212 14.27 -9.78 5.10
C LEU A 212 15.30 -10.92 5.04
N PHE A 213 15.84 -11.21 3.87
CA PHE A 213 16.82 -12.29 3.70
C PHE A 213 18.23 -11.91 4.15
N ARG A 214 18.60 -10.62 4.02
CA ARG A 214 19.93 -10.12 4.41
C ARG A 214 20.22 -10.33 5.89
N VAL A 215 19.18 -10.34 6.72
CA VAL A 215 19.25 -10.68 8.14
C VAL A 215 19.93 -12.02 8.37
N ALA A 216 19.61 -13.01 7.54
CA ALA A 216 20.14 -14.35 7.69
C ALA A 216 21.53 -14.44 7.07
N ARG A 217 21.66 -14.12 5.77
CA ARG A 217 22.92 -14.13 5.02
C ARG A 217 22.86 -13.16 3.84
N PRO A 218 23.91 -12.37 3.57
CA PRO A 218 23.91 -11.42 2.44
C PRO A 218 23.65 -12.06 1.07
N TRP A 219 24.24 -13.23 0.80
CA TRP A 219 24.02 -13.96 -0.47
C TRP A 219 22.61 -14.54 -0.60
N LEU A 220 21.93 -14.83 0.51
CA LEU A 220 20.52 -15.23 0.46
C LEU A 220 19.63 -14.06 0.03
N ALA A 221 20.00 -12.83 0.41
CA ALA A 221 19.31 -11.63 -0.06
C ALA A 221 19.44 -11.43 -1.57
N VAL A 222 20.62 -11.70 -2.11
CA VAL A 222 20.86 -11.70 -3.55
C VAL A 222 19.99 -12.76 -4.24
N ALA A 223 20.05 -14.00 -3.77
CA ALA A 223 19.28 -15.10 -4.35
C ALA A 223 17.77 -14.83 -4.27
N GLY A 224 17.27 -14.32 -3.13
CA GLY A 224 15.86 -13.97 -2.95
C GLY A 224 15.41 -12.82 -3.85
N ALA A 225 16.23 -11.77 -4.00
CA ALA A 225 15.94 -10.68 -4.92
C ALA A 225 15.91 -11.15 -6.38
N LEU A 226 16.88 -11.96 -6.81
CA LEU A 226 16.92 -12.53 -8.16
C LEU A 226 15.75 -13.50 -8.42
N ALA A 227 15.42 -14.35 -7.46
CA ALA A 227 14.27 -15.25 -7.56
C ALA A 227 12.94 -14.50 -7.71
N MET A 228 12.87 -13.27 -7.19
CA MET A 228 11.71 -12.40 -7.36
C MET A 228 11.71 -11.65 -8.70
N THR A 229 12.87 -11.18 -9.17
CA THR A 229 12.96 -10.28 -10.34
C THR A 229 13.17 -10.98 -11.68
N LEU A 230 13.79 -12.15 -11.70
CA LEU A 230 14.06 -12.91 -12.94
C LEU A 230 12.84 -13.60 -13.56
N PRO A 231 11.81 -14.03 -12.80
CA PRO A 231 10.62 -14.61 -13.40
C PRO A 231 9.99 -13.64 -14.39
N LEU A 232 9.64 -14.16 -15.57
CA LEU A 232 9.02 -13.38 -16.64
C LEU A 232 7.76 -12.64 -16.18
N GLY A 233 6.99 -13.23 -15.27
CA GLY A 233 5.82 -12.57 -14.68
C GLY A 233 6.14 -11.27 -13.95
N PHE A 234 7.25 -11.20 -13.21
CA PHE A 234 7.65 -9.96 -12.53
C PHE A 234 8.18 -8.91 -13.51
N LEU A 235 8.83 -9.33 -14.60
CA LEU A 235 9.23 -8.40 -15.66
C LEU A 235 8.02 -7.77 -16.34
N PHE A 236 7.00 -8.56 -16.68
CA PHE A 236 5.74 -8.03 -17.21
C PHE A 236 5.03 -7.11 -16.22
N LEU A 237 5.02 -7.48 -14.94
CA LEU A 237 4.45 -6.68 -13.87
C LEU A 237 5.02 -5.25 -13.83
N ILE A 238 6.34 -5.08 -13.99
CA ILE A 238 6.96 -3.75 -13.99
C ILE A 238 6.57 -2.94 -15.25
N MET A 239 6.26 -3.61 -16.36
CA MET A 239 5.93 -2.97 -17.65
C MET A 239 4.46 -2.58 -17.82
N VAL A 240 3.56 -3.09 -16.98
CA VAL A 240 2.13 -2.83 -17.04
C VAL A 240 1.75 -1.94 -15.87
N TYR A 241 1.10 -0.80 -16.14
CA TYR A 241 0.60 0.04 -15.06
C TYR A 241 -0.54 -0.69 -14.36
N HIS A 242 -0.26 -1.29 -13.21
CA HIS A 242 -1.22 -2.15 -12.54
C HIS A 242 -1.03 -2.14 -11.02
N LEU A 243 -2.10 -2.44 -10.29
CA LEU A 243 -2.07 -2.48 -8.82
C LEU A 243 -1.35 -3.73 -8.27
N ASP A 244 -0.90 -4.65 -9.11
CA ASP A 244 -0.36 -5.93 -8.66
C ASP A 244 0.97 -5.79 -7.91
N SER A 245 1.84 -4.87 -8.31
CA SER A 245 3.07 -4.60 -7.54
C SER A 245 2.74 -4.11 -6.14
N TYR A 246 1.67 -3.33 -6.00
CA TYR A 246 1.16 -2.86 -4.72
C TYR A 246 0.63 -4.03 -3.88
N ARG A 247 -0.12 -4.96 -4.50
CA ARG A 247 -0.59 -6.19 -3.84
C ARG A 247 0.55 -7.08 -3.38
N ILE A 248 1.53 -7.35 -4.24
CA ILE A 248 2.68 -8.22 -3.94
C ILE A 248 3.50 -7.64 -2.78
N PHE A 249 3.72 -6.33 -2.77
CA PHE A 249 4.36 -5.65 -1.64
C PHE A 249 3.61 -5.87 -0.33
N LEU A 250 2.30 -5.58 -0.31
CA LEU A 250 1.47 -5.73 0.89
C LEU A 250 1.37 -7.19 1.33
N PHE A 251 1.21 -8.12 0.40
CA PHE A 251 1.24 -9.56 0.69
C PHE A 251 2.55 -9.97 1.36
N SER A 252 3.69 -9.53 0.84
CA SER A 252 5.01 -9.82 1.41
C SER A 252 5.15 -9.23 2.82
N ALA A 253 4.66 -8.01 3.04
CA ALA A 253 4.63 -7.37 4.34
C ALA A 253 3.71 -8.11 5.33
N VAL A 254 2.54 -8.57 4.89
CA VAL A 254 1.61 -9.40 5.67
C VAL A 254 2.27 -10.71 6.09
N MET A 255 2.95 -11.40 5.18
CA MET A 255 3.68 -12.64 5.50
C MET A 255 4.81 -12.39 6.51
N ALA A 256 5.57 -11.32 6.35
CA ALA A 256 6.62 -10.95 7.31
C ALA A 256 6.04 -10.64 8.70
N ALA A 257 4.92 -9.90 8.77
CA ALA A 257 4.23 -9.59 10.01
C ALA A 257 3.61 -10.84 10.66
N LEU A 258 3.08 -11.77 9.87
CA LEU A 258 2.53 -13.03 10.36
C LEU A 258 3.60 -13.89 11.04
N VAL A 259 4.76 -14.06 10.38
CA VAL A 259 5.91 -14.77 10.97
C VAL A 259 6.37 -14.10 12.25
N ALA A 260 6.45 -12.75 12.27
CA ALA A 260 6.79 -12.02 13.47
C ALA A 260 5.77 -12.22 14.61
N ALA A 261 4.46 -12.23 14.29
CA ALA A 261 3.39 -12.41 15.27
C ALA A 261 3.38 -13.81 15.90
N PHE A 262 3.68 -14.86 15.13
CA PHE A 262 3.79 -16.22 15.66
C PHE A 262 5.05 -16.47 16.49
N ARG A 263 6.16 -15.75 16.21
CA ARG A 263 7.39 -15.89 17.00
C ARG A 263 7.22 -15.43 18.44
N GLU A 264 6.54 -14.30 18.65
CA GLU A 264 6.10 -13.89 19.99
C GLU A 264 4.78 -13.13 19.90
N SER A 265 3.80 -13.56 20.70
CA SER A 265 2.44 -13.05 20.62
C SER A 265 2.29 -11.77 21.44
N THR A 266 2.45 -10.61 20.79
CA THR A 266 2.14 -9.29 21.38
C THR A 266 0.97 -8.64 20.64
N SER A 267 0.15 -7.86 21.34
CA SER A 267 -0.98 -7.16 20.71
C SER A 267 -0.54 -6.23 19.58
N ALA A 268 0.62 -5.57 19.72
CA ALA A 268 1.18 -4.69 18.69
C ALA A 268 1.42 -5.41 17.35
N ARG A 269 1.87 -6.68 17.38
CA ARG A 269 2.11 -7.46 16.16
C ARG A 269 0.81 -7.87 15.48
N TRP A 270 -0.18 -8.30 16.26
CA TRP A 270 -1.51 -8.63 15.74
C TRP A 270 -2.23 -7.41 15.17
N LEU A 271 -2.07 -6.24 15.81
CA LEU A 271 -2.56 -4.95 15.29
C LEU A 271 -1.88 -4.61 13.95
N LEU A 272 -0.55 -4.72 13.85
CA LEU A 272 0.18 -4.47 12.60
C LEU A 272 -0.24 -5.45 11.50
N LEU A 273 -0.33 -6.74 11.81
CA LEU A 273 -0.79 -7.76 10.86
C LEU A 273 -2.20 -7.45 10.35
N GLY A 274 -3.11 -7.08 11.25
CA GLY A 274 -4.47 -6.67 10.91
C GLY A 274 -4.48 -5.46 9.98
N THR A 275 -3.73 -4.41 10.30
CA THR A 275 -3.61 -3.21 9.46
C THR A 275 -3.05 -3.55 8.07
N LEU A 276 -2.00 -4.36 7.98
CA LEU A 276 -1.40 -4.75 6.69
C LEU A 276 -2.35 -5.64 5.86
N ALA A 277 -3.05 -6.58 6.51
CA ALA A 277 -4.03 -7.43 5.84
C ALA A 277 -5.24 -6.62 5.35
N GLY A 278 -5.70 -5.66 6.17
CA GLY A 278 -6.73 -4.71 5.78
C GLY A 278 -6.28 -3.81 4.63
N ALA A 279 -5.04 -3.30 4.65
CA ALA A 279 -4.48 -2.55 3.54
C ALA A 279 -4.43 -3.37 2.25
N HIS A 280 -4.03 -4.64 2.35
CA HIS A 280 -4.03 -5.55 1.20
C HIS A 280 -5.45 -5.79 0.66
N ALA A 281 -6.43 -5.95 1.55
CA ALA A 281 -7.84 -5.99 1.17
C ALA A 281 -8.24 -4.68 0.46
N PHE A 282 -7.90 -3.52 1.01
CA PHE A 282 -8.29 -2.24 0.42
C PHE A 282 -7.76 -2.01 -0.99
N VAL A 283 -6.66 -2.66 -1.36
CA VAL A 283 -6.14 -2.65 -2.73
C VAL A 283 -6.90 -3.64 -3.62
N HIS A 284 -7.23 -4.84 -3.13
CA HIS A 284 -7.91 -5.86 -3.93
C HIS A 284 -8.67 -6.88 -3.09
N SER A 285 -9.76 -7.41 -3.65
CA SER A 285 -10.63 -8.44 -3.07
C SER A 285 -9.89 -9.72 -2.65
N LEU A 286 -8.78 -10.08 -3.31
CA LEU A 286 -7.93 -11.19 -2.90
C LEU A 286 -7.38 -10.97 -1.48
N GLY A 287 -7.11 -9.72 -1.09
CA GLY A 287 -6.70 -9.39 0.27
C GLY A 287 -7.79 -9.62 1.31
N ALA A 288 -9.08 -9.43 0.94
CA ALA A 288 -10.19 -9.78 1.83
C ALA A 288 -10.30 -11.29 2.03
N ILE A 289 -10.17 -12.07 0.94
CA ILE A 289 -10.13 -13.54 0.99
C ILE A 289 -8.94 -14.01 1.85
N LEU A 290 -7.75 -13.45 1.61
CA LEU A 290 -6.56 -13.73 2.41
C LEU A 290 -6.78 -13.38 3.89
N GLY A 291 -7.45 -12.28 4.19
CA GLY A 291 -7.80 -11.90 5.56
C GLY A 291 -8.61 -12.99 6.28
N GLY A 292 -9.60 -13.57 5.61
CA GLY A 292 -10.35 -14.71 6.13
C GLY A 292 -9.47 -15.95 6.36
N ILE A 293 -8.61 -16.29 5.39
CA ILE A 293 -7.65 -17.40 5.51
C ILE A 293 -6.70 -17.16 6.69
N LEU A 294 -6.20 -15.94 6.89
CA LEU A 294 -5.31 -15.60 7.99
C LEU A 294 -5.99 -15.76 9.34
N VAL A 295 -7.26 -15.37 9.48
CA VAL A 295 -8.04 -15.62 10.70
C VAL A 295 -8.09 -17.12 11.00
N LEU A 296 -8.39 -17.95 9.99
CA LEU A 296 -8.42 -19.41 10.16
C LEU A 296 -7.05 -19.96 10.57
N VAL A 297 -5.98 -19.56 9.89
CA VAL A 297 -4.60 -19.96 10.23
C VAL A 297 -4.27 -19.59 11.67
N VAL A 298 -4.60 -18.38 12.11
CA VAL A 298 -4.36 -17.93 13.48
C VAL A 298 -5.10 -18.81 14.49
N VAL A 299 -6.38 -19.13 14.28
CA VAL A 299 -7.14 -19.99 15.20
C VAL A 299 -6.60 -21.42 15.22
N LEU A 300 -6.25 -21.98 14.06
CA LEU A 300 -5.83 -23.37 13.93
C LEU A 300 -4.41 -23.61 14.48
N VAL A 301 -3.49 -22.67 14.23
CA VAL A 301 -2.07 -22.81 14.56
C VAL A 301 -1.71 -22.27 15.94
N SER A 302 -2.48 -21.31 16.48
CA SER A 302 -2.22 -20.81 17.84
C SER A 302 -2.35 -21.93 18.87
N SER A 303 -1.40 -21.99 19.81
CA SER A 303 -1.45 -22.92 20.94
C SER A 303 -2.45 -22.44 21.99
N GLY A 304 -2.80 -23.33 22.92
CA GLY A 304 -3.69 -23.02 24.04
C GLY A 304 -5.17 -23.32 23.79
N GLY A 305 -6.00 -22.87 24.74
CA GLY A 305 -7.46 -23.06 24.70
C GLY A 305 -8.15 -22.15 23.68
N ILE A 306 -9.44 -22.36 23.43
CA ILE A 306 -10.19 -21.58 22.43
C ILE A 306 -10.14 -20.06 22.70
N ALA A 307 -10.23 -19.63 23.95
CA ALA A 307 -10.17 -18.22 24.32
C ALA A 307 -8.79 -17.60 24.00
N GLU A 308 -7.70 -18.33 24.23
CA GLU A 308 -6.34 -17.89 23.95
C GLU A 308 -6.10 -17.78 22.44
N ARG A 309 -6.65 -18.71 21.65
CA ARG A 309 -6.61 -18.71 20.18
C ARG A 309 -7.42 -17.57 19.56
N LEU A 310 -8.55 -17.19 20.18
CA LEU A 310 -9.40 -16.10 19.70
C LEU A 310 -8.85 -14.71 20.04
N ARG A 311 -8.04 -14.56 21.09
CA ARG A 311 -7.49 -13.26 21.49
C ARG A 311 -6.65 -12.58 20.39
N PRO A 312 -5.70 -13.25 19.71
CA PRO A 312 -5.03 -12.71 18.52
C PRO A 312 -5.98 -12.24 17.41
N VAL A 313 -7.04 -13.02 17.15
CA VAL A 313 -8.04 -12.70 16.13
C VAL A 313 -8.75 -11.39 16.45
N LEU A 314 -9.13 -11.17 17.72
CA LEU A 314 -9.75 -9.93 18.16
C LEU A 314 -8.84 -8.71 17.95
N TRP A 315 -7.53 -8.86 18.21
CA TRP A 315 -6.56 -7.78 17.92
C TRP A 315 -6.38 -7.52 16.43
N MET A 316 -6.55 -8.52 15.58
CA MET A 316 -6.33 -8.42 14.14
C MET A 316 -7.58 -7.88 13.40
N ILE A 317 -8.78 -8.32 13.79
CA ILE A 317 -10.00 -8.10 13.00
C ILE A 317 -10.42 -6.64 12.93
N GLY A 318 -10.32 -5.90 14.04
CA GLY A 318 -10.67 -4.47 14.08
C GLY A 318 -9.83 -3.65 13.09
N PRO A 319 -8.49 -3.68 13.19
CA PRO A 319 -7.62 -3.03 12.23
C PRO A 319 -7.80 -3.52 10.79
N LEU A 320 -8.03 -4.82 10.56
CA LEU A 320 -8.28 -5.36 9.22
C LEU A 320 -9.52 -4.73 8.58
N LEU A 321 -10.62 -4.65 9.33
CA LEU A 321 -11.86 -4.02 8.86
C LEU A 321 -11.64 -2.52 8.61
N LEU A 322 -11.07 -1.80 9.58
CA LEU A 322 -10.86 -0.35 9.47
C LEU A 322 -9.85 0.04 8.39
N ALA A 323 -8.85 -0.79 8.12
CA ALA A 323 -7.83 -0.51 7.10
C ALA A 323 -8.28 -0.91 5.69
N GLY A 324 -9.40 -1.61 5.52
CA GLY A 324 -9.88 -1.95 4.18
C GLY A 324 -11.01 -2.96 4.11
N GLY A 325 -11.12 -3.88 5.07
CA GLY A 325 -12.18 -4.90 5.03
C GLY A 325 -13.59 -4.31 5.02
N LEU A 326 -13.79 -3.16 5.67
CA LEU A 326 -15.08 -2.46 5.70
C LEU A 326 -15.56 -2.06 4.29
N HIS A 327 -14.65 -1.75 3.36
CA HIS A 327 -15.02 -1.45 1.98
C HIS A 327 -15.80 -2.61 1.35
N TYR A 328 -15.35 -3.85 1.51
CA TYR A 328 -16.05 -5.01 0.96
C TYR A 328 -17.33 -5.35 1.71
N VAL A 329 -17.38 -5.11 3.02
CA VAL A 329 -18.63 -5.25 3.78
C VAL A 329 -19.68 -4.30 3.20
N LEU A 330 -19.33 -3.01 3.05
CA LEU A 330 -20.25 -2.02 2.48
C LEU A 330 -20.60 -2.33 1.03
N ASP A 331 -19.63 -2.74 0.21
CA ASP A 331 -19.90 -3.07 -1.19
C ASP A 331 -20.79 -4.31 -1.35
N THR A 332 -20.63 -5.32 -0.49
CA THR A 332 -21.51 -6.50 -0.50
C THR A 332 -22.96 -6.14 -0.18
N PHE A 333 -23.20 -5.31 0.84
CA PHE A 333 -24.56 -5.04 1.32
C PHE A 333 -25.25 -3.85 0.65
N LEU A 334 -24.48 -2.83 0.26
CA LEU A 334 -25.00 -1.55 -0.25
C LEU A 334 -24.55 -1.26 -1.68
N GLY A 335 -23.40 -1.79 -2.06
CA GLY A 335 -22.76 -1.52 -3.35
C GLY A 335 -23.07 -2.59 -4.38
N THR A 336 -22.02 -3.01 -5.07
CA THR A 336 -22.15 -3.86 -6.24
C THR A 336 -22.54 -5.30 -5.91
N GLY A 337 -22.36 -5.74 -4.67
CA GLY A 337 -22.53 -7.14 -4.31
C GLY A 337 -21.38 -8.02 -4.85
N TRP A 338 -20.15 -7.50 -4.90
CA TRP A 338 -18.99 -8.09 -5.60
C TRP A 338 -18.82 -9.62 -5.42
N ILE A 339 -19.08 -10.15 -4.24
CA ILE A 339 -18.93 -11.59 -3.92
C ILE A 339 -20.00 -12.48 -4.57
N PHE A 340 -21.14 -11.90 -4.95
CA PHE A 340 -22.27 -12.58 -5.58
C PHE A 340 -22.35 -12.31 -7.09
N LYS A 341 -21.42 -11.52 -7.65
CA LYS A 341 -21.41 -11.24 -9.08
C LYS A 341 -20.80 -12.42 -9.84
N ASP A 342 -21.55 -12.93 -10.80
CA ASP A 342 -20.97 -13.72 -11.87
C ASP A 342 -20.09 -12.81 -12.74
N ILE A 343 -18.83 -13.20 -12.95
CA ILE A 343 -17.95 -12.52 -13.91
C ILE A 343 -18.41 -12.95 -15.31
N ILE A 344 -19.42 -12.25 -15.83
CA ILE A 344 -19.88 -12.43 -17.21
C ILE A 344 -18.94 -11.62 -18.10
N TRP A 345 -18.07 -12.31 -18.82
CA TRP A 345 -17.26 -11.72 -19.88
C TRP A 345 -18.17 -11.38 -21.06
N PHE A 346 -18.37 -10.09 -21.34
CA PHE A 346 -19.10 -9.61 -22.51
C PHE A 346 -18.17 -9.38 -23.70
#